data_AF-A0A0R1H7V9-F1
#
_entry.id   AF-A0A0R1H7V9-F1
#
_cell.length_a   1.000
_cell.length_b   1.000
_cell.length_c   1.000
_cell.angle_alpha   90.00
_cell.angle_beta   90.00
_cell.angle_gamma   90.00
#
_symmetry.space_group_name_H-M   'P 1'
#
loop_
_entity.id
_entity.type
_entity.pdbx_description
1 polymer ?
#
loop_
_entity_poly.entity_id
_entity_poly.type
_entity_poly.pdbx_seq_one_letter_code
_entity_poly.pdbx_strand_id
1 'polypeptide(L)'
;MLMTTFHAYQASLGTKQPISSTSVAAAKAVTATIELARMANEFGAVGLNLQADHLIVLDLDHKDGNDGVQYLQKAGLTPPLQTYFEQTANGSYHFFYRLPANLTLKTPKINLFPGVDLLTEAVIIAPSQGYKQGDVDLFTKPIQELPMAFLNDLLAKTDLELTDLKAVAPLKPWTTGALLTALQQGFTTITDFKPLVAQLALLVTQQAIAPTVAKAALNWAAHEPNFDWQQALPENW
;
A
#
# COMPACT_ATOMS: atom_id res chain seq x y z
N MET A 1 20.38 3.16 4.29
CA MET A 1 19.19 3.85 3.74
C MET A 1 18.21 2.74 3.35
N LEU A 2 17.02 2.67 3.95
CA LEU A 2 16.04 1.65 3.55
C LEU A 2 15.60 1.97 2.11
N MET A 3 15.72 1.02 1.20
CA MET A 3 15.25 1.18 -0.18
C MET A 3 13.73 1.16 -0.21
N THR A 4 13.11 2.14 -0.87
CA THR A 4 11.66 2.14 -1.10
C THR A 4 11.30 0.94 -1.98
N THR A 5 10.34 0.15 -1.53
CA THR A 5 9.84 -1.03 -2.25
C THR A 5 8.39 -0.78 -2.66
N PHE A 6 8.02 -1.19 -3.86
CA PHE A 6 6.64 -1.21 -4.36
C PHE A 6 6.28 -2.59 -4.92
N HIS A 7 5.00 -2.93 -4.97
CA HIS A 7 4.52 -4.18 -5.56
C HIS A 7 3.98 -3.93 -6.97
N ALA A 8 4.70 -4.40 -7.98
CA ALA A 8 4.35 -4.20 -9.39
C ALA A 8 4.00 -5.50 -10.12
N TYR A 9 3.17 -5.40 -11.17
CA TYR A 9 2.82 -6.53 -12.05
C TYR A 9 2.86 -6.11 -13.52
N GLN A 10 3.11 -7.07 -14.41
CA GLN A 10 3.08 -6.81 -15.86
C GLN A 10 1.64 -6.73 -16.34
N ALA A 11 1.36 -5.75 -17.18
CA ALA A 11 0.02 -5.53 -17.71
C ALA A 11 0.05 -5.44 -19.24
N SER A 12 -1.06 -5.79 -19.86
CA SER A 12 -1.25 -5.52 -21.29
C SER A 12 -1.65 -4.06 -21.48
N LEU A 13 -0.98 -3.34 -22.37
CA LEU A 13 -1.30 -1.95 -22.68
C LEU A 13 -2.76 -1.75 -23.14
N GLY A 14 -3.30 -2.70 -23.92
CA GLY A 14 -4.63 -2.57 -24.51
C GLY A 14 -5.76 -2.73 -23.49
N THR A 15 -5.65 -3.72 -22.61
CA THR A 15 -6.70 -4.01 -21.62
C THR A 15 -6.46 -3.33 -20.27
N LYS A 16 -5.22 -2.84 -20.03
CA LYS A 16 -4.75 -2.37 -18.72
C LYS A 16 -4.94 -3.40 -17.60
N GLN A 17 -5.08 -4.67 -17.97
CA GLN A 17 -5.22 -5.80 -17.05
C GLN A 17 -3.88 -6.52 -16.91
N PRO A 18 -3.65 -7.22 -15.78
CA PRO A 18 -2.53 -8.14 -15.67
C PRO A 18 -2.48 -9.08 -16.87
N ILE A 19 -1.28 -9.38 -17.38
CA ILE A 19 -1.12 -10.43 -18.38
C ILE A 19 -1.50 -11.79 -17.77
N SER A 20 -1.87 -12.77 -18.61
CA SER A 20 -2.42 -14.07 -18.15
C SER A 20 -1.55 -14.85 -17.16
N SER A 21 -0.24 -14.60 -17.15
CA SER A 21 0.73 -15.21 -16.21
C SER A 21 0.91 -14.43 -14.90
N THR A 22 0.19 -13.33 -14.71
CA THR A 22 0.33 -12.43 -13.55
C THR A 22 -1.04 -12.05 -12.99
N SER A 23 -1.05 -11.48 -11.80
CA SER A 23 -2.25 -10.87 -11.20
C SER A 23 -1.83 -9.73 -10.29
N VAL A 24 -2.77 -8.85 -9.93
CA VAL A 24 -2.54 -7.80 -8.94
C VAL A 24 -2.09 -8.41 -7.60
N ALA A 25 -2.73 -9.49 -7.16
CA ALA A 25 -2.40 -10.20 -5.93
C ALA A 25 -1.01 -10.86 -5.95
N ALA A 26 -0.49 -11.21 -7.14
CA ALA A 26 0.84 -11.78 -7.33
C ALA A 26 1.90 -10.74 -7.77
N ALA A 27 1.63 -9.46 -7.53
CA ALA A 27 2.58 -8.38 -7.80
C ALA A 27 3.90 -8.61 -7.05
N LYS A 28 5.01 -8.35 -7.74
CA LYS A 28 6.36 -8.58 -7.25
C LYS A 28 6.88 -7.32 -6.59
N ALA A 29 7.58 -7.47 -5.47
CA ALA A 29 8.35 -6.40 -4.88
C ALA A 29 9.44 -5.93 -5.86
N VAL A 30 9.48 -4.62 -6.10
CA VAL A 30 10.46 -3.93 -6.95
C VAL A 30 11.05 -2.76 -6.17
N THR A 31 12.35 -2.51 -6.34
CA THR A 31 13.08 -1.47 -5.58
C THR A 31 13.73 -0.40 -6.47
N ALA A 32 13.58 -0.51 -7.78
CA ALA A 32 14.21 0.41 -8.73
C ALA A 32 13.43 0.59 -10.03
N THR A 33 13.57 1.78 -10.62
CA THR A 33 12.95 2.18 -11.90
C THR A 33 13.30 1.24 -13.04
N ILE A 34 14.50 0.65 -13.05
CA ILE A 34 14.94 -0.28 -14.10
C ILE A 34 14.11 -1.56 -14.16
N GLU A 35 13.60 -2.03 -13.02
CA GLU A 35 12.75 -3.22 -12.97
C GLU A 35 11.38 -2.92 -13.56
N LEU A 36 10.80 -1.75 -13.24
CA LEU A 36 9.56 -1.27 -13.85
C LEU A 36 9.71 -1.11 -15.38
N ALA A 37 10.83 -0.55 -15.83
CA ALA A 37 11.12 -0.40 -17.26
C ALA A 37 11.21 -1.76 -17.97
N ARG A 38 11.85 -2.75 -17.34
CA ARG A 38 11.90 -4.13 -17.89
C ARG A 38 10.51 -4.74 -18.00
N MET A 39 9.67 -4.55 -16.98
CA MET A 39 8.30 -5.07 -16.98
C MET A 39 7.45 -4.42 -18.08
N ALA A 40 7.55 -3.09 -18.22
CA ALA A 40 6.82 -2.34 -19.24
C ALA A 40 7.29 -2.65 -20.67
N ASN A 41 8.59 -2.87 -20.89
CA ASN A 41 9.14 -3.14 -22.23
C ASN A 41 8.63 -4.46 -22.84
N GLU A 42 8.27 -5.44 -22.01
CA GLU A 42 7.85 -6.76 -22.49
C GLU A 42 6.38 -6.76 -22.99
N PHE A 43 5.49 -5.99 -22.35
CA PHE A 43 4.04 -6.04 -22.63
C PHE A 43 3.37 -4.67 -22.85
N GLY A 44 4.17 -3.61 -22.89
CA GLY A 44 3.75 -2.22 -23.09
C GLY A 44 3.23 -1.52 -21.83
N ALA A 45 2.97 -2.24 -20.74
CA ALA A 45 2.51 -1.64 -19.49
C ALA A 45 2.98 -2.38 -18.24
N VAL A 46 3.06 -1.62 -17.15
CA VAL A 46 3.32 -2.07 -15.78
C VAL A 46 2.27 -1.44 -14.87
N GLY A 47 1.70 -2.26 -13.99
CA GLY A 47 0.76 -1.82 -12.97
C GLY A 47 1.36 -1.92 -11.58
N LEU A 48 0.81 -1.14 -10.66
CA LEU A 48 1.16 -1.13 -9.24
C LEU A 48 -0.01 -1.65 -8.41
N ASN A 49 0.26 -2.49 -7.42
CA ASN A 49 -0.73 -2.96 -6.45
C ASN A 49 -0.81 -1.94 -5.30
N LEU A 50 -1.79 -1.04 -5.41
CA LEU A 50 -1.99 0.06 -4.48
C LEU A 50 -2.31 -0.45 -3.06
N GLN A 51 -3.09 -1.52 -2.97
CA GLN A 51 -3.47 -2.08 -1.68
C GLN A 51 -2.27 -2.66 -0.93
N ALA A 52 -1.40 -3.40 -1.62
CA ALA A 52 -0.21 -3.99 -1.01
C ALA A 52 0.78 -2.93 -0.49
N ASP A 53 0.82 -1.77 -1.14
CA ASP A 53 1.72 -0.67 -0.79
C ASP A 53 1.05 0.39 0.13
N HIS A 54 -0.20 0.17 0.57
CA HIS A 54 -1.00 1.15 1.31
C HIS A 54 -1.09 2.52 0.63
N LEU A 55 -1.20 2.49 -0.70
CA LEU A 55 -1.31 3.66 -1.55
C LEU A 55 -2.75 3.86 -2.03
N ILE A 56 -3.03 5.11 -2.38
CA ILE A 56 -4.21 5.51 -3.12
C ILE A 56 -3.79 6.43 -4.27
N VAL A 57 -4.58 6.45 -5.33
CA VAL A 57 -4.39 7.38 -6.44
C VAL A 57 -5.63 8.22 -6.63
N LEU A 58 -5.43 9.53 -6.64
CA LEU A 58 -6.41 10.48 -7.15
C LEU A 58 -6.18 10.63 -8.65
N ASP A 59 -7.07 10.06 -9.45
CA ASP A 59 -7.03 10.11 -10.91
C ASP A 59 -7.92 11.26 -11.41
N LEU A 60 -7.27 12.25 -12.02
CA LEU A 60 -7.90 13.46 -12.53
C LEU A 60 -8.04 13.34 -14.04
N ASP A 61 -9.13 12.72 -14.47
CA ASP A 61 -9.41 12.40 -15.86
C ASP A 61 -10.06 13.57 -16.62
N HIS A 62 -9.88 13.55 -17.93
CA HIS A 62 -10.56 14.41 -18.89
C HIS A 62 -11.56 13.56 -19.69
N LYS A 63 -12.68 13.18 -19.05
CA LYS A 63 -13.73 12.33 -19.66
C LYS A 63 -15.07 13.04 -19.76
N ASP A 64 -15.77 12.81 -20.86
CA ASP A 64 -17.15 13.28 -21.10
C ASP A 64 -17.36 14.79 -20.94
N GLY A 65 -16.37 15.59 -21.35
CA GLY A 65 -16.41 17.05 -21.22
C GLY A 65 -16.17 17.56 -19.80
N ASN A 66 -15.86 16.67 -18.86
CA ASN A 66 -15.45 17.03 -17.50
C ASN A 66 -13.92 17.03 -17.39
N ASP A 67 -13.41 17.97 -16.62
CA ASP A 67 -12.01 18.10 -16.28
C ASP A 67 -11.91 18.01 -14.76
N GLY A 68 -11.32 16.91 -14.26
CA GLY A 68 -11.21 16.64 -12.83
C GLY A 68 -10.49 17.74 -12.06
N VAL A 69 -9.46 18.34 -12.66
CA VAL A 69 -8.71 19.46 -12.06
C VAL A 69 -9.63 20.66 -11.89
N GLN A 70 -10.34 21.04 -12.96
CA GLN A 70 -11.29 22.15 -12.91
C GLN A 70 -12.45 21.89 -11.95
N TYR A 71 -12.92 20.65 -11.86
CA TYR A 71 -13.99 20.28 -10.93
C TYR A 71 -13.55 20.49 -9.49
N LEU A 72 -12.39 19.94 -9.10
CA LEU A 72 -11.86 20.09 -7.74
C LEU A 72 -11.68 21.57 -7.38
N GLN A 73 -11.13 22.38 -8.28
CA GLN A 73 -11.00 23.82 -8.09
C GLN A 73 -12.36 24.50 -7.82
N LYS A 74 -13.39 24.21 -8.62
CA LYS A 74 -14.74 24.76 -8.43
C LYS A 74 -15.40 24.28 -7.14
N ALA A 75 -15.11 23.06 -6.70
CA ALA A 75 -15.61 22.48 -5.45
C ALA A 75 -14.87 23.02 -4.21
N GLY A 76 -13.84 23.85 -4.38
CA GLY A 76 -12.98 24.33 -3.29
C GLY A 76 -12.05 23.25 -2.73
N LEU A 77 -11.84 22.17 -3.48
CA LEU A 77 -10.98 21.05 -3.12
C LEU A 77 -9.63 21.24 -3.82
N THR A 78 -8.55 21.35 -3.04
CA THR A 78 -7.20 21.44 -3.60
C THR A 78 -6.39 20.22 -3.13
N PRO A 79 -6.09 19.25 -4.00
CA PRO A 79 -5.29 18.12 -3.61
C PRO A 79 -3.85 18.56 -3.31
N PRO A 80 -3.15 17.93 -2.35
CA PRO A 80 -1.78 18.27 -2.03
C PRO A 80 -0.83 17.90 -3.18
N LEU A 81 -0.33 18.89 -3.90
CA LEU A 81 0.51 18.65 -5.08
C LEU A 81 1.94 18.21 -4.76
N GLN A 82 2.37 18.28 -3.51
CA GLN A 82 3.74 17.95 -3.08
C GLN A 82 3.98 16.45 -2.91
N THR A 83 3.44 15.62 -3.80
CA THR A 83 3.60 14.16 -3.80
C THR A 83 4.13 13.66 -5.15
N TYR A 84 4.31 12.36 -5.30
CA TYR A 84 4.58 11.78 -6.62
C TYR A 84 3.33 11.86 -7.51
N PHE A 85 3.53 12.31 -8.73
CA PHE A 85 2.49 12.38 -9.75
C PHE A 85 3.06 11.97 -11.11
N GLU A 86 2.18 11.60 -12.01
CA GLU A 86 2.51 11.26 -13.39
C GLU A 86 1.37 11.67 -14.32
N GLN A 87 1.74 11.91 -15.58
CA GLN A 87 0.80 12.10 -16.67
C GLN A 87 0.46 10.75 -17.29
N THR A 88 -0.83 10.49 -17.47
CA THR A 88 -1.36 9.28 -18.08
C THR A 88 -1.27 9.35 -19.61
N ALA A 89 -1.50 8.22 -20.29
CA ALA A 89 -1.47 8.15 -21.75
C ALA A 89 -2.47 9.08 -22.47
N ASN A 90 -3.57 9.49 -21.83
CA ASN A 90 -4.56 10.42 -22.38
C ASN A 90 -4.32 11.89 -21.98
N GLY A 91 -3.23 12.19 -21.26
CA GLY A 91 -2.88 13.54 -20.83
C GLY A 91 -3.44 13.97 -19.48
N SER A 92 -4.22 13.10 -18.83
CA SER A 92 -4.72 13.23 -17.46
C SER A 92 -3.62 12.99 -16.41
N TYR A 93 -3.98 13.06 -15.12
CA TYR A 93 -2.99 12.98 -14.04
C TYR A 93 -3.35 11.96 -12.97
N HIS A 94 -2.37 11.17 -12.57
CA HIS A 94 -2.41 10.39 -11.33
C HIS A 94 -1.61 11.11 -10.25
N PHE A 95 -2.22 11.35 -9.09
CA PHE A 95 -1.52 11.78 -7.88
C PHE A 95 -1.54 10.67 -6.84
N PHE A 96 -0.36 10.25 -6.39
CA PHE A 96 -0.19 9.14 -5.46
C PHE A 96 -0.10 9.64 -4.03
N TYR A 97 -0.79 8.98 -3.11
CA TYR A 97 -0.70 9.29 -1.69
C TYR A 97 -0.62 8.01 -0.87
N ARG A 98 0.03 8.09 0.29
CA ARG A 98 -0.15 7.09 1.35
C ARG A 98 -1.46 7.35 2.06
N LEU A 99 -2.21 6.31 2.33
CA LEU A 99 -3.34 6.41 3.25
C LEU A 99 -2.80 6.42 4.69
N PRO A 100 -3.38 7.21 5.61
CA PRO A 100 -3.00 7.15 7.03
C PRO A 100 -3.02 5.70 7.54
N ALA A 101 -1.99 5.31 8.29
CA ALA A 101 -1.69 3.90 8.58
C ALA A 101 -2.81 3.12 9.30
N ASN A 102 -3.76 3.81 9.92
CA ASN A 102 -4.91 3.21 10.60
C ASN A 102 -6.16 3.08 9.72
N LEU A 103 -6.10 3.48 8.44
CA LEU A 103 -7.25 3.50 7.55
C LEU A 103 -7.04 2.53 6.39
N THR A 104 -8.15 1.95 5.92
CA THR A 104 -8.23 1.29 4.61
C THR A 104 -9.47 1.74 3.87
N LEU A 105 -9.36 1.84 2.54
CA LEU A 105 -10.49 1.99 1.63
C LEU A 105 -10.68 0.64 0.94
N LYS A 106 -11.85 0.03 1.15
CA LYS A 106 -12.10 -1.34 0.69
C LYS A 106 -12.37 -1.46 -0.81
N THR A 107 -12.84 -0.40 -1.43
CA THR A 107 -13.28 -0.42 -2.82
C THR A 107 -12.86 0.87 -3.52
N PRO A 108 -12.34 0.82 -4.75
CA PRO A 108 -12.10 2.02 -5.52
C PRO A 108 -13.43 2.76 -5.73
N LYS A 109 -13.39 4.09 -5.71
CA LYS A 109 -14.54 4.92 -6.05
C LYS A 109 -14.30 5.55 -7.41
N ILE A 110 -14.88 4.91 -8.42
CA ILE A 110 -14.97 5.45 -9.77
C ILE A 110 -16.10 6.47 -9.79
N ASN A 111 -15.87 7.61 -10.43
CA ASN A 111 -16.73 8.79 -10.44
C ASN A 111 -16.99 9.34 -9.03
N LEU A 112 -15.93 9.45 -8.23
CA LEU A 112 -15.99 10.14 -6.94
C LEU A 112 -16.57 11.56 -7.15
N PHE A 113 -16.12 12.22 -8.22
CA PHE A 113 -16.74 13.39 -8.82
C PHE A 113 -16.67 13.32 -10.35
N PRO A 114 -17.35 14.21 -11.10
CA PRO A 114 -17.13 14.37 -12.54
C PRO A 114 -15.65 14.58 -12.87
N GLY A 115 -15.05 13.62 -13.58
CA GLY A 115 -13.63 13.63 -13.94
C GLY A 115 -12.65 13.29 -12.80
N VAL A 116 -13.13 12.80 -11.66
CA VAL A 116 -12.28 12.45 -10.51
C VAL A 116 -12.59 11.03 -10.04
N ASP A 117 -11.60 10.15 -10.09
CA ASP A 117 -11.67 8.80 -9.57
C ASP A 117 -10.67 8.64 -8.40
N LEU A 118 -11.01 7.76 -7.44
CA LEU A 118 -10.12 7.38 -6.33
C LEU A 118 -9.83 5.89 -6.41
N LEU A 119 -8.61 5.55 -6.83
CA LEU A 119 -8.16 4.18 -7.06
C LEU A 119 -7.45 3.65 -5.82
N THR A 120 -7.77 2.42 -5.41
CA THR A 120 -7.27 1.80 -4.17
C THR A 120 -6.73 0.39 -4.35
N GLU A 121 -6.99 -0.24 -5.50
CA GLU A 121 -6.59 -1.63 -5.77
C GLU A 121 -5.36 -1.68 -6.67
N ALA A 122 -5.46 -1.10 -7.86
CA ALA A 122 -4.38 -1.12 -8.83
C ALA A 122 -4.46 0.05 -9.80
N VAL A 123 -3.34 0.36 -10.44
CA VAL A 123 -3.21 1.43 -11.43
C VAL A 123 -2.06 1.15 -12.38
N ILE A 124 -2.19 1.54 -13.65
CA ILE A 124 -1.07 1.53 -14.61
C ILE A 124 -0.21 2.77 -14.39
N ILE A 125 1.10 2.57 -14.34
CA ILE A 125 2.06 3.64 -13.99
C ILE A 125 3.13 3.84 -15.06
N ALA A 126 3.85 4.96 -14.98
CA ALA A 126 5.09 5.11 -15.72
C ALA A 126 6.13 4.06 -15.24
N PRO A 127 6.96 3.48 -16.14
CA PRO A 127 7.22 3.90 -17.52
C PRO A 127 6.41 3.13 -18.59
N SER A 128 5.14 2.78 -18.32
CA SER A 128 4.25 2.23 -19.36
C SER A 128 4.17 3.11 -20.61
N GLN A 129 3.86 2.53 -21.77
CA GLN A 129 3.76 3.28 -23.02
C GLN A 129 2.72 4.41 -22.91
N GLY A 130 3.15 5.64 -23.18
CA GLY A 130 2.33 6.85 -23.11
C GLY A 130 2.25 7.50 -21.72
N TYR A 131 2.66 6.81 -20.66
CA TYR A 131 2.73 7.36 -19.32
C TYR A 131 4.06 8.10 -19.12
N LYS A 132 4.02 9.25 -18.44
CA LYS A 132 5.20 10.08 -18.16
C LYS A 132 5.25 10.45 -16.70
N GLN A 133 6.37 10.17 -16.05
CA GLN A 133 6.62 10.64 -14.69
C GLN A 133 6.59 12.18 -14.66
N GLY A 134 6.27 12.75 -13.50
CA GLY A 134 6.44 14.18 -13.25
C GLY A 134 7.92 14.57 -13.15
N ASP A 135 8.24 15.45 -12.21
CA ASP A 135 9.59 16.03 -12.09
C ASP A 135 10.68 15.01 -11.72
N VAL A 136 10.29 13.90 -11.08
CA VAL A 136 11.19 12.87 -10.54
C VAL A 136 10.50 11.50 -10.54
N ASP A 137 11.30 10.43 -10.50
CA ASP A 137 10.78 9.07 -10.54
C ASP A 137 10.10 8.64 -9.21
N LEU A 138 9.35 7.53 -9.30
CA LEU A 138 8.58 6.96 -8.20
C LEU A 138 9.43 6.56 -6.98
N PHE A 139 10.70 6.15 -7.17
CA PHE A 139 11.57 5.67 -6.10
C PHE A 139 12.34 6.81 -5.42
N THR A 140 12.49 7.94 -6.10
CA THR A 140 13.20 9.13 -5.63
C THR A 140 12.26 10.16 -5.00
N LYS A 141 11.03 10.33 -5.50
CA LYS A 141 10.03 11.22 -4.91
C LYS A 141 9.34 10.56 -3.71
N PRO A 142 9.40 11.17 -2.51
CA PRO A 142 8.61 10.68 -1.41
C PRO A 142 7.11 10.85 -1.67
N ILE A 143 6.37 9.74 -1.67
CA ILE A 143 4.90 9.75 -1.68
C ILE A 143 4.41 10.26 -0.32
N GLN A 144 3.68 11.38 -0.30
CA GLN A 144 3.19 11.97 0.93
C GLN A 144 1.94 11.26 1.43
N GLU A 145 1.70 11.33 2.73
CA GLU A 145 0.40 10.94 3.31
C GLU A 145 -0.69 11.91 2.83
N LEU A 146 -1.89 11.38 2.54
CA LEU A 146 -3.04 12.21 2.22
C LEU A 146 -3.50 12.95 3.49
N PRO A 147 -3.53 14.30 3.50
CA PRO A 147 -3.93 15.05 4.68
C PRO A 147 -5.36 14.70 5.10
N MET A 148 -5.53 14.44 6.40
CA MET A 148 -6.85 14.12 6.97
C MET A 148 -7.91 15.18 6.69
N ALA A 149 -7.53 16.46 6.59
CA ALA A 149 -8.45 17.53 6.22
C ALA A 149 -9.04 17.30 4.82
N PHE A 150 -8.19 17.03 3.83
CA PHE A 150 -8.64 16.75 2.47
C PHE A 150 -9.44 15.45 2.40
N LEU A 151 -9.00 14.40 3.10
CA LEU A 151 -9.76 13.15 3.19
C LEU A 151 -11.16 13.40 3.76
N ASN A 152 -11.29 14.14 4.86
CA ASN A 152 -12.59 14.50 5.45
C ASN A 152 -13.47 15.29 4.48
N ASP A 153 -12.89 16.22 3.71
CA ASP A 153 -13.62 16.97 2.69
C ASP A 153 -14.15 16.06 1.57
N LEU A 154 -13.38 15.03 1.17
CA LEU A 154 -13.85 14.00 0.24
C LEU A 154 -15.00 13.19 0.87
N LEU A 155 -14.84 12.70 2.10
CA LEU A 155 -15.86 11.91 2.80
C LEU A 155 -17.17 12.70 2.98
N ALA A 156 -17.09 13.99 3.30
CA ALA A 156 -18.27 14.83 3.52
C ALA A 156 -19.10 15.05 2.23
N LYS A 157 -18.49 14.85 1.06
CA LYS A 157 -19.11 15.10 -0.25
C LYS A 157 -19.45 13.81 -1.01
N THR A 158 -19.13 12.64 -0.44
CA THR A 158 -19.19 11.35 -1.13
C THR A 158 -19.67 10.25 -0.18
N ASP A 159 -19.95 9.06 -0.69
CA ASP A 159 -20.33 7.87 0.08
C ASP A 159 -19.11 6.96 0.35
N LEU A 160 -17.93 7.56 0.53
CA LEU A 160 -16.70 6.83 0.84
C LEU A 160 -16.80 6.15 2.21
N GLU A 161 -16.60 4.83 2.23
CA GLU A 161 -16.53 4.06 3.47
C GLU A 161 -15.08 3.82 3.88
N LEU A 162 -14.65 4.46 4.97
CA LEU A 162 -13.38 4.15 5.62
C LEU A 162 -13.58 3.04 6.63
N THR A 163 -12.68 2.06 6.60
CA THR A 163 -12.55 1.10 7.70
C THR A 163 -11.35 1.50 8.56
N ASP A 164 -11.60 1.84 9.82
CA ASP A 164 -10.53 1.94 10.81
C ASP A 164 -10.00 0.53 11.09
N LEU A 165 -8.70 0.32 10.87
CA LEU A 165 -8.03 -0.94 11.16
C LEU A 165 -8.10 -1.28 12.65
N LYS A 166 -8.26 -0.29 13.54
CA LYS A 166 -8.53 -0.51 14.97
C LYS A 166 -9.97 -0.97 15.25
N ALA A 167 -10.89 -0.75 14.31
CA ALA A 167 -12.28 -1.19 14.39
C ALA A 167 -12.50 -2.59 13.77
N VAL A 168 -11.46 -3.24 13.24
CA VAL A 168 -11.48 -4.69 13.02
C VAL A 168 -11.76 -5.32 14.38
N ALA A 169 -12.89 -6.04 14.47
CA ALA A 169 -13.51 -6.49 15.71
C ALA A 169 -12.47 -6.94 16.75
N PRO A 170 -12.65 -6.59 18.04
CA PRO A 170 -11.73 -7.03 19.09
C PRO A 170 -11.53 -8.54 18.94
N LEU A 171 -10.26 -8.95 18.82
CA LEU A 171 -9.89 -10.36 18.90
C LEU A 171 -10.67 -10.96 20.06
N LYS A 172 -11.54 -11.95 19.77
CA LYS A 172 -12.47 -12.46 20.77
C LYS A 172 -11.67 -12.84 22.02
N PRO A 173 -12.07 -12.45 23.23
CA PRO A 173 -11.24 -12.53 24.44
C PRO A 173 -10.62 -13.90 24.75
N TRP A 174 -11.17 -14.98 24.18
CA TRP A 174 -10.64 -16.34 24.32
C TRP A 174 -9.40 -16.63 23.48
N THR A 175 -9.06 -15.83 22.45
CA THR A 175 -7.81 -16.01 21.71
C THR A 175 -6.61 -15.43 22.46
N THR A 176 -6.76 -14.31 23.18
CA THR A 176 -5.66 -13.68 23.93
C THR A 176 -5.27 -14.49 25.17
N GLY A 177 -6.27 -15.03 25.90
CA GLY A 177 -6.04 -15.87 27.08
C GLY A 177 -5.44 -17.23 26.74
N ALA A 178 -5.92 -17.87 25.66
CA ALA A 178 -5.36 -19.13 25.17
C ALA A 178 -3.93 -18.95 24.64
N LEU A 179 -3.62 -17.83 23.95
CA LEU A 179 -2.25 -17.53 23.50
C LEU A 179 -1.30 -17.35 24.69
N LEU A 180 -1.71 -16.57 25.69
CA LEU A 180 -0.88 -16.32 26.88
C LEU A 180 -0.67 -17.60 27.69
N THR A 181 -1.70 -18.44 27.79
CA THR A 181 -1.62 -19.74 28.47
C THR A 181 -0.73 -20.71 27.69
N ALA A 182 -0.82 -20.74 26.36
CA ALA A 182 0.05 -21.58 25.52
C ALA A 182 1.52 -21.15 25.57
N LEU A 183 1.79 -19.84 25.65
CA LEU A 183 3.12 -19.28 25.87
C LEU A 183 3.68 -19.62 27.27
N GLN A 184 2.83 -19.62 28.29
CA GLN A 184 3.22 -19.97 29.66
C GLN A 184 3.45 -21.48 29.87
N GLN A 185 2.80 -22.32 29.06
CA GLN A 185 2.87 -23.78 29.20
C GLN A 185 3.91 -24.46 28.28
N GLY A 186 4.68 -23.69 27.50
CA GLY A 186 5.87 -24.19 26.81
C GLY A 186 5.60 -25.35 25.85
N PHE A 187 4.58 -25.23 24.99
CA PHE A 187 4.22 -26.31 24.07
C PHE A 187 5.01 -26.31 22.76
N THR A 188 5.30 -27.54 22.32
CA THR A 188 6.25 -27.94 21.27
C THR A 188 5.62 -28.34 19.94
N THR A 189 4.30 -28.20 19.74
CA THR A 189 3.68 -28.39 18.41
C THR A 189 2.37 -27.62 18.27
N ILE A 190 2.38 -26.53 17.49
CA ILE A 190 1.20 -25.95 16.87
C ILE A 190 1.57 -25.68 15.41
N THR A 191 0.95 -26.38 14.49
CA THR A 191 1.38 -26.50 13.09
C THR A 191 0.99 -25.33 12.18
N ASP A 192 0.41 -24.24 12.69
CA ASP A 192 0.03 -23.08 11.86
C ASP A 192 0.36 -21.75 12.54
N PHE A 193 1.63 -21.34 12.43
CA PHE A 193 2.12 -20.04 12.95
C PHE A 193 2.36 -18.97 11.89
N LYS A 194 2.24 -19.26 10.58
CA LYS A 194 2.54 -18.27 9.52
C LYS A 194 1.73 -16.96 9.60
N PRO A 195 0.42 -16.96 9.88
CA PRO A 195 -0.32 -15.71 9.96
C PRO A 195 -0.09 -14.94 11.28
N LEU A 196 0.34 -15.61 12.36
CA LEU A 196 0.52 -14.98 13.67
C LEU A 196 1.89 -14.29 13.83
N VAL A 197 2.95 -14.88 13.26
CA VAL A 197 4.31 -14.29 13.30
C VAL A 197 4.34 -12.97 12.51
N ALA A 198 3.62 -12.90 11.38
CA ALA A 198 3.49 -11.67 10.60
C ALA A 198 2.78 -10.54 11.37
N GLN A 199 1.74 -10.87 12.15
CA GLN A 199 1.01 -9.88 12.97
C GLN A 199 1.82 -9.42 14.18
N LEU A 200 2.56 -10.32 14.83
CA LEU A 200 3.46 -9.96 15.94
C LEU A 200 4.66 -9.13 15.46
N ALA A 201 5.26 -9.45 14.31
CA ALA A 201 6.34 -8.66 13.72
C ALA A 201 5.88 -7.24 13.37
N LEU A 202 4.64 -7.08 12.90
CA LEU A 202 4.02 -5.79 12.62
C LEU A 202 3.75 -4.96 13.89
N LEU A 203 3.32 -5.61 14.97
CA LEU A 203 3.07 -4.95 16.27
C LEU A 203 4.35 -4.52 17.00
N VAL A 204 5.42 -5.30 16.87
CA VAL A 204 6.74 -4.98 17.46
C VAL A 204 7.44 -3.86 16.70
N THR A 205 7.36 -3.85 15.36
CA THR A 205 7.96 -2.78 14.53
C THR A 205 7.27 -1.43 14.69
N GLN A 206 6.01 -1.40 15.17
CA GLN A 206 5.23 -0.17 15.38
C GLN A 206 5.30 0.40 16.83
N GLN A 207 6.15 -0.14 17.71
CA GLN A 207 6.24 0.24 19.15
C GLN A 207 4.90 0.19 19.92
N ALA A 208 3.92 -0.59 19.44
CA ALA A 208 2.58 -0.65 20.02
C ALA A 208 2.46 -1.62 21.22
N ILE A 209 3.58 -2.14 21.73
CA ILE A 209 3.62 -3.05 22.87
C ILE A 209 4.67 -2.58 23.88
N ALA A 210 4.36 -2.71 25.17
CA ALA A 210 5.27 -2.34 26.25
C ALA A 210 6.64 -3.04 26.07
N PRO A 211 7.77 -2.36 26.34
CA PRO A 211 9.13 -2.89 26.14
C PRO A 211 9.39 -4.27 26.76
N THR A 212 8.63 -4.63 27.80
CA THR A 212 8.63 -5.93 28.47
C THR A 212 8.19 -7.09 27.56
N VAL A 213 7.25 -6.87 26.63
CA VAL A 213 6.76 -7.90 25.70
C VAL A 213 7.78 -8.15 24.58
N ALA A 214 8.39 -7.08 24.06
CA ALA A 214 9.48 -7.18 23.09
C ALA A 214 10.70 -7.90 23.68
N LYS A 215 11.04 -7.61 24.95
CA LYS A 215 12.13 -8.27 25.67
C LYS A 215 11.86 -9.76 25.95
N ALA A 216 10.60 -10.14 26.17
CA ALA A 216 10.21 -11.54 26.32
C ALA A 216 10.31 -12.32 25.00
N ALA A 217 9.90 -11.74 23.88
CA ALA A 217 10.04 -12.33 22.55
C ALA A 217 11.51 -12.50 22.13
N LEU A 218 12.35 -11.49 22.41
CA LEU A 218 13.80 -11.54 22.15
C LEU A 218 14.53 -12.56 23.04
N ASN A 219 14.18 -12.64 24.33
CA ASN A 219 14.75 -13.64 25.25
C ASN A 219 14.33 -15.08 24.90
N TRP A 220 13.11 -15.27 24.36
CA TRP A 220 12.63 -16.57 23.91
C TRP A 220 13.37 -17.03 22.65
N ALA A 221 13.56 -16.16 21.65
CA ALA A 221 14.36 -16.45 20.47
C ALA A 221 15.82 -16.80 20.80
N ALA A 222 16.37 -16.27 21.90
CA ALA A 222 17.75 -16.54 22.34
C ALA A 222 17.98 -17.96 22.90
N HIS A 223 16.91 -18.72 23.14
CA HIS A 223 16.96 -20.08 23.69
C HIS A 223 16.43 -21.15 22.71
N GLU A 224 16.15 -20.77 21.46
CA GLU A 224 15.82 -21.69 20.36
C GLU A 224 17.11 -22.23 19.72
N PRO A 225 17.44 -23.54 19.85
CA PRO A 225 18.73 -24.09 19.40
C PRO A 225 18.94 -24.09 17.88
N ASN A 226 17.91 -23.72 17.09
CA ASN A 226 17.94 -23.73 15.62
C ASN A 226 17.58 -22.37 14.99
N PHE A 227 17.51 -21.29 15.77
CA PHE A 227 17.18 -19.97 15.23
C PHE A 227 18.44 -19.28 14.69
N ASP A 228 18.50 -19.08 13.38
CA ASP A 228 19.61 -18.41 12.70
C ASP A 228 19.51 -16.89 12.84
N TRP A 229 20.24 -16.36 13.82
CA TRP A 229 20.34 -14.94 14.09
C TRP A 229 20.90 -14.11 12.92
N GLN A 230 21.68 -14.71 12.01
CA GLN A 230 22.27 -14.00 10.89
C GLN A 230 21.26 -13.71 9.76
N GLN A 231 20.14 -14.44 9.70
CA GLN A 231 19.05 -14.16 8.74
C GLN A 231 18.00 -13.17 9.28
N ALA A 232 17.89 -13.03 10.60
CA ALA A 232 16.83 -12.24 11.24
C ALA A 232 17.22 -10.80 11.59
N LEU A 233 18.52 -10.48 11.58
CA LEU A 233 19.04 -9.15 11.85
C LEU A 233 19.47 -8.47 10.53
N PRO A 234 19.10 -7.20 10.29
CA PRO A 234 19.69 -6.42 9.21
C PRO A 234 21.22 -6.30 9.41
N GLU A 235 22.00 -6.32 8.34
CA GLU A 235 23.48 -6.43 8.31
C GLU A 235 24.28 -5.36 9.09
N ASN A 236 23.65 -4.49 9.89
CA ASN A 236 24.30 -3.41 10.63
C ASN A 236 23.85 -3.31 12.11
N TRP A 237 23.70 -4.44 12.80
CA TRP A 237 23.60 -4.54 14.26
C TRP A 237 24.68 -5.46 14.81
#